data_AF-A0A7G3FL03-F1
#
_entry.id   AF-A0A7G3FL03-F1
#
_cell.length_a   1.000
_cell.length_b   1.000
_cell.length_c   1.000
_cell.angle_alpha   90.00
_cell.angle_beta   90.00
_cell.angle_gamma   90.00
#
_symmetry.space_group_name_H-M   'P 1'
#
loop_
_entity.id
_entity.type
_entity.pdbx_description
1 polymer ?
#
loop_
_entity_poly.entity_id
_entity_poly.type
_entity_poly.pdbx_seq_one_letter_code
_entity_poly.pdbx_strand_id
1 'polypeptide(L)'
;MSQTGKIISYDQAIKIIQGDYSEKEKEASFDYLIELASDNDILSSSFLGCEYINGFRLKRDVAKGLKYLQVGINGGSTEALLCLARYQFTEGEYYEYSQSIAKGAELGNTLCQVEHGNLMFQGKSNLFYYIKSDKEALAKYIDFKEGLKYLKKISSEGVSEASFILGKAYFEGKTIEKNNDMARQYFKKCLEDNDFNKFDIVQEYLEKL
;
A
#
# COMPACT_ATOMS: atom_id res chain seq x y z
N MET A 1 16.51 32.90 11.90
CA MET A 1 15.36 33.80 11.71
C MET A 1 14.15 32.91 11.46
N SER A 2 13.26 32.76 12.44
CA SER A 2 12.14 31.82 12.36
C SER A 2 11.08 32.35 11.40
N GLN A 3 10.85 31.63 10.30
CA GLN A 3 9.67 31.84 9.46
C GLN A 3 8.46 31.23 10.18
N THR A 4 7.99 31.83 11.28
CA THR A 4 6.65 31.53 11.81
C THR A 4 5.62 32.29 10.97
N GLY A 5 5.53 31.94 9.69
CA GLY A 5 4.41 32.29 8.85
C GLY A 5 3.21 31.42 9.23
N LYS A 6 2.00 31.97 9.21
CA LYS A 6 0.78 31.20 9.38
C LYS A 6 0.77 30.05 8.35
N ILE A 7 0.51 28.83 8.79
CA ILE A 7 0.32 27.67 7.91
C ILE A 7 -0.99 27.90 7.15
N ILE A 8 -0.96 27.84 5.82
CA ILE A 8 -2.13 28.18 4.99
C ILE A 8 -2.50 27.10 3.97
N SER A 9 -1.79 25.98 3.92
CA SER A 9 -2.14 24.86 3.04
C SER A 9 -1.72 23.50 3.60
N TYR A 10 -2.38 22.45 3.11
CA TYR A 10 -2.02 21.06 3.38
C TYR A 10 -0.56 20.77 3.02
N ASP A 11 -0.13 21.12 1.81
CA ASP A 11 1.25 20.84 1.35
C ASP A 11 2.32 21.51 2.22
N GLN A 12 2.05 22.73 2.70
CA GLN A 12 2.94 23.41 3.63
C GLN A 12 3.05 22.66 4.96
N ALA A 13 1.91 22.23 5.52
CA ALA A 13 1.88 21.45 6.76
C ALA A 13 2.64 20.13 6.58
N ILE A 14 2.41 19.39 5.49
CA ILE A 14 3.12 18.13 5.20
C ILE A 14 4.62 18.36 5.07
N LYS A 15 5.05 19.40 4.35
CA LYS A 15 6.47 19.75 4.21
C LYS A 15 7.12 20.01 5.56
N ILE A 16 6.44 20.71 6.47
CA ILE A 16 6.95 20.99 7.81
C ILE A 16 7.04 19.70 8.64
N ILE A 17 6.00 18.87 8.61
CA ILE A 17 5.93 17.59 9.35
C ILE A 17 7.03 16.62 8.91
N GLN A 18 7.36 16.57 7.61
CA GLN A 18 8.33 15.65 7.05
C GLN A 18 9.77 16.21 7.02
N GLY A 19 9.93 17.52 7.13
CA GLY A 19 11.22 18.19 7.06
C GLY A 19 11.94 18.35 8.40
N ASP A 20 13.11 18.96 8.33
CA ASP A 20 13.91 19.33 9.50
C ASP A 20 13.45 20.67 10.09
N TYR A 21 12.26 20.63 10.69
CA TYR A 21 11.64 21.75 11.41
C TYR A 21 11.57 21.47 12.90
N SER A 22 11.39 22.52 13.71
CA SER A 22 11.26 22.34 15.16
C SER A 22 9.99 21.58 15.51
N GLU A 23 10.00 20.85 16.64
CA GLU A 23 8.83 20.09 17.09
C GLU A 23 7.60 20.97 17.26
N LYS A 24 7.77 22.22 17.73
CA LYS A 24 6.69 23.20 17.82
C LYS A 24 6.04 23.52 16.47
N GLU A 25 6.83 23.63 15.41
CA GLU A 25 6.33 23.88 14.04
C GLU A 25 5.61 22.65 13.48
N LYS A 26 6.10 21.44 13.80
CA LYS A 26 5.42 20.19 13.46
C LYS A 26 4.10 20.04 14.20
N GLU A 27 4.06 20.33 15.50
CA GLU A 27 2.83 20.33 16.31
C GLU A 27 1.78 21.30 15.73
N ALA A 28 2.18 22.55 15.43
CA ALA A 28 1.29 23.51 14.80
C ALA A 28 0.77 23.04 13.43
N SER A 29 1.59 22.31 12.66
CA SER A 29 1.17 21.69 11.40
C SER A 29 0.14 20.59 11.60
N PHE A 30 0.32 19.75 12.63
CA PHE A 30 -0.69 18.74 12.96
C PHE A 30 -2.00 19.35 13.43
N ASP A 31 -1.96 20.39 14.27
CA ASP A 31 -3.16 21.10 14.73
C ASP A 31 -3.94 21.69 13.54
N TYR A 32 -3.22 22.30 12.59
CA TYR A 32 -3.81 22.81 11.36
C TYR A 32 -4.46 21.71 10.52
N LEU A 33 -3.81 20.56 10.34
CA LEU A 33 -4.41 19.43 9.63
C LEU A 33 -5.63 18.85 10.36
N ILE A 34 -5.65 18.88 11.70
CA ILE A 34 -6.80 18.44 12.50
C ILE A 34 -7.99 19.37 12.28
N GLU A 35 -7.76 20.69 12.19
CA GLU A 35 -8.79 21.68 11.85
C GLU A 35 -9.37 21.40 10.46
N LEU A 36 -8.53 21.25 9.43
CA LEU A 36 -8.98 20.91 8.08
C LEU A 36 -9.77 19.60 8.05
N ALA A 37 -9.29 18.56 8.73
CA ALA A 37 -9.99 17.28 8.78
C ALA A 37 -11.33 17.37 9.52
N SER A 38 -11.49 18.29 10.48
CA SER A 38 -12.77 18.55 11.15
C SER A 38 -13.82 19.17 10.22
N ASP A 39 -13.36 19.85 9.17
CA ASP A 39 -14.18 20.35 8.06
C ASP A 39 -14.36 19.33 6.92
N ASN A 40 -14.06 18.04 7.19
CA ASN A 40 -14.11 16.93 6.24
C ASN A 40 -13.12 17.06 5.06
N ASP A 41 -12.00 17.75 5.25
CA ASP A 41 -10.92 17.75 4.25
C ASP A 41 -10.38 16.33 4.04
N ILE A 42 -10.44 15.87 2.79
CA ILE A 42 -10.17 14.48 2.41
C ILE A 42 -8.68 14.17 2.58
N LEU A 43 -7.80 15.07 2.17
CA LEU A 43 -6.35 14.86 2.22
C LEU A 43 -5.85 14.81 3.67
N SER A 44 -6.25 15.78 4.48
CA SER A 44 -5.89 15.87 5.90
C SER A 44 -6.45 14.68 6.67
N SER A 45 -7.69 14.28 6.41
CA SER A 45 -8.29 13.09 7.02
C SER A 45 -7.54 11.81 6.64
N SER A 46 -7.21 11.63 5.36
CA SER A 46 -6.49 10.44 4.90
C SER A 46 -5.09 10.36 5.52
N PHE A 47 -4.38 11.48 5.58
CA PHE A 47 -3.06 11.58 6.20
C PHE A 47 -3.10 11.31 7.71
N LEU A 48 -3.96 12.02 8.45
CA LEU A 48 -4.09 11.84 9.89
C LEU A 48 -4.54 10.43 10.25
N GLY A 49 -5.45 9.84 9.46
CA GLY A 49 -5.88 8.46 9.64
C GLY A 49 -4.70 7.48 9.67
N CYS A 50 -3.78 7.63 8.72
CA CYS A 50 -2.56 6.81 8.68
C CYS A 50 -1.58 7.11 9.81
N GLU A 51 -1.38 8.37 10.15
CA GLU A 51 -0.48 8.75 11.25
C GLU A 51 -0.96 8.16 12.59
N TYR A 52 -2.26 8.23 12.88
CA TYR A 52 -2.84 7.68 14.10
C TYR A 52 -2.82 6.14 14.14
N ILE A 53 -3.07 5.45 13.02
CA ILE A 53 -3.04 3.98 12.96
C ILE A 53 -1.64 3.43 13.18
N ASN A 54 -0.64 4.02 12.53
CA ASN A 54 0.73 3.51 12.55
C ASN A 54 1.54 4.04 13.72
N GLY A 55 1.16 5.19 14.28
CA GLY A 55 1.87 5.82 15.39
C GLY A 55 3.26 6.33 15.02
N PHE A 56 3.44 6.81 13.78
CA PHE A 56 4.75 7.26 13.29
C PHE A 56 5.22 8.54 13.99
N ARG A 57 4.41 9.62 13.92
CA ARG A 57 4.71 10.93 14.53
C ARG A 57 3.70 11.33 15.59
N LEU A 58 2.53 10.70 15.57
CA LEU A 58 1.49 10.87 16.58
C LEU A 58 1.47 9.65 17.50
N LYS A 59 0.99 9.83 18.73
CA LYS A 59 0.70 8.69 19.60
C LYS A 59 -0.33 7.80 18.91
N ARG A 60 -0.01 6.51 18.75
CA ARG A 60 -0.89 5.53 18.11
C ARG A 60 -2.28 5.54 18.75
N ASP A 61 -3.31 5.76 17.93
CA ASP A 61 -4.72 5.73 18.28
C ASP A 61 -5.52 5.18 17.09
N VAL A 62 -5.67 3.86 17.06
CA VAL A 62 -6.33 3.16 15.95
C VAL A 62 -7.78 3.63 15.78
N ALA A 63 -8.53 3.79 16.88
CA ALA A 63 -9.94 4.16 16.81
C ALA A 63 -10.13 5.54 16.20
N LYS A 64 -9.26 6.50 16.57
CA LYS A 64 -9.25 7.83 15.98
C LYS A 64 -8.80 7.79 14.51
N GLY A 65 -7.77 7.01 14.21
CA GLY A 65 -7.27 6.86 12.85
C GLY A 65 -8.30 6.29 11.88
N LEU A 66 -9.03 5.24 12.29
CA LEU A 66 -10.11 4.64 11.48
C LEU A 66 -11.25 5.63 11.20
N LYS A 67 -11.60 6.51 12.15
CA LYS A 67 -12.60 7.58 11.91
C LYS A 67 -12.15 8.54 10.82
N TYR A 68 -10.88 8.98 10.85
CA TYR A 68 -10.35 9.86 9.82
C TYR A 68 -10.23 9.15 8.47
N LEU A 69 -9.77 7.88 8.44
CA LEU A 69 -9.76 7.10 7.21
C LEU A 69 -11.16 6.98 6.61
N GLN A 70 -12.20 6.82 7.43
CA GLN A 70 -13.58 6.75 6.92
C GLN A 70 -13.99 8.02 6.18
N VAL A 71 -13.61 9.21 6.68
CA VAL A 71 -13.83 10.48 5.98
C VAL A 71 -13.09 10.49 4.65
N GLY A 72 -11.81 10.11 4.65
CA GLY A 72 -11.00 9.99 3.42
C GLY A 72 -11.63 9.04 2.39
N ILE A 73 -12.07 7.86 2.82
CA ILE A 73 -12.70 6.84 1.98
C ILE A 73 -14.05 7.32 1.42
N ASN A 74 -14.85 8.01 2.22
CA ASN A 74 -16.12 8.59 1.78
C ASN A 74 -15.89 9.69 0.72
N GLY A 75 -14.77 10.41 0.83
CA GLY A 75 -14.29 11.35 -0.17
C GLY A 75 -13.58 10.73 -1.38
N GLY A 76 -13.44 9.41 -1.43
CA GLY A 76 -12.80 8.70 -2.54
C GLY A 76 -11.27 8.61 -2.47
N SER A 77 -10.63 8.92 -1.34
CA SER A 77 -9.18 8.73 -1.19
C SER A 77 -8.83 7.26 -1.29
N THR A 78 -7.94 6.96 -2.22
CA THR A 78 -7.43 5.62 -2.42
C THR A 78 -6.26 5.30 -1.50
N GLU A 79 -5.56 6.33 -1.01
CA GLU A 79 -4.53 6.25 0.01
C GLU A 79 -5.13 5.81 1.34
N ALA A 80 -6.30 6.34 1.69
CA ALA A 80 -7.02 5.91 2.88
C ALA A 80 -7.44 4.43 2.80
N LEU A 81 -7.88 3.97 1.62
CA LEU A 81 -8.18 2.55 1.36
C LEU A 81 -6.94 1.66 1.50
N LEU A 82 -5.80 2.06 0.92
CA LEU A 82 -4.55 1.32 1.05
C LEU A 82 -4.10 1.23 2.51
N CYS A 83 -4.24 2.32 3.25
CA CYS A 83 -3.88 2.40 4.66
C CYS A 83 -4.74 1.49 5.54
N LEU A 84 -6.06 1.52 5.31
CA LEU A 84 -7.02 0.62 5.94
C LEU A 84 -6.69 -0.84 5.62
N ALA A 85 -6.45 -1.16 4.35
CA ALA A 85 -6.08 -2.49 3.92
C ALA A 85 -4.83 -3.01 4.66
N ARG A 86 -3.77 -2.21 4.72
CA ARG A 86 -2.54 -2.61 5.42
C ARG A 86 -2.78 -2.88 6.91
N TYR A 87 -3.57 -2.03 7.56
CA TYR A 87 -3.98 -2.27 8.94
C TYR A 87 -4.74 -3.58 9.10
N GLN A 88 -5.77 -3.82 8.27
CA GLN A 88 -6.57 -5.05 8.29
C GLN A 88 -5.70 -6.29 8.07
N PHE A 89 -4.72 -6.22 7.16
CA PHE A 89 -3.76 -7.30 6.94
C PHE A 89 -2.95 -7.61 8.21
N THR A 90 -2.46 -6.59 8.93
CA THR A 90 -1.69 -6.79 10.16
C THR A 90 -2.51 -7.36 11.31
N GLU A 91 -3.81 -7.07 11.37
CA GLU A 91 -4.73 -7.63 12.36
C GLU A 91 -5.24 -9.03 11.98
N GLY A 92 -4.90 -9.51 10.77
CA GLY A 92 -5.36 -10.80 10.25
C GLY A 92 -6.81 -10.79 9.71
N GLU A 93 -7.36 -9.60 9.47
CA GLU A 93 -8.69 -9.34 8.90
C GLU A 93 -8.64 -9.48 7.36
N TYR A 94 -8.27 -10.67 6.88
CA TYR A 94 -7.96 -10.88 5.46
C TYR A 94 -9.14 -10.71 4.51
N TYR A 95 -10.37 -10.92 4.99
CA TYR A 95 -11.56 -10.70 4.17
C TYR A 95 -11.79 -9.21 3.95
N GLU A 96 -11.77 -8.42 5.00
CA GLU A 96 -11.91 -6.97 4.96
C GLU A 96 -10.76 -6.33 4.18
N TYR A 97 -9.53 -6.81 4.41
CA TYR A 97 -8.36 -6.47 3.59
C TYR A 97 -8.62 -6.65 2.09
N SER A 98 -9.16 -7.81 1.70
CA SER A 98 -9.45 -8.12 0.29
C SER A 98 -10.48 -7.18 -0.33
N GLN A 99 -11.47 -6.74 0.47
CA GLN A 99 -12.45 -5.75 0.04
C GLN A 99 -11.81 -4.38 -0.14
N SER A 100 -10.98 -3.95 0.82
CA SER A 100 -10.32 -2.65 0.80
C SER A 100 -9.35 -2.51 -0.38
N ILE A 101 -8.50 -3.52 -0.64
CA ILE A 101 -7.59 -3.48 -1.80
C ILE A 101 -8.34 -3.61 -3.13
N ALA A 102 -9.43 -4.40 -3.21
CA ALA A 102 -10.22 -4.50 -4.44
C ALA A 102 -10.86 -3.14 -4.78
N LYS A 103 -11.48 -2.49 -3.79
CA LYS A 103 -12.04 -1.14 -3.98
C LYS A 103 -10.97 -0.12 -4.34
N GLY A 104 -9.81 -0.16 -3.68
CA GLY A 104 -8.69 0.73 -4.00
C GLY A 104 -8.17 0.50 -5.42
N ALA A 105 -8.12 -0.75 -5.88
CA ALA A 105 -7.70 -1.12 -7.22
C ALA A 105 -8.68 -0.65 -8.30
N GLU A 106 -9.98 -0.79 -8.05
CA GLU A 106 -11.07 -0.29 -8.89
C GLU A 106 -11.01 1.23 -9.06
N LEU A 107 -10.65 1.95 -8.00
CA LEU A 107 -10.46 3.41 -8.02
C LEU A 107 -9.10 3.85 -8.60
N GLY A 108 -8.27 2.91 -9.07
CA GLY A 108 -7.04 3.21 -9.81
C GLY A 108 -5.78 3.34 -8.97
N ASN A 109 -5.79 2.95 -7.70
CA ASN A 109 -4.58 2.97 -6.89
C ASN A 109 -3.64 1.83 -7.29
N THR A 110 -2.47 2.18 -7.82
CA THR A 110 -1.49 1.22 -8.33
C THR A 110 -1.03 0.20 -7.28
N LEU A 111 -0.80 0.62 -6.03
CA LEU A 111 -0.39 -0.30 -4.98
C LEU A 111 -1.52 -1.27 -4.63
N CYS A 112 -2.76 -0.79 -4.51
CA CYS A 112 -3.92 -1.66 -4.34
C CYS A 112 -4.09 -2.63 -5.51
N GLN A 113 -3.87 -2.20 -6.76
CA GLN A 113 -3.93 -3.07 -7.95
C GLN A 113 -2.90 -4.19 -7.87
N VAL A 114 -1.66 -3.88 -7.50
CA VAL A 114 -0.61 -4.88 -7.32
C VAL A 114 -0.97 -5.87 -6.21
N GLU A 115 -1.38 -5.37 -5.04
CA GLU A 115 -1.74 -6.21 -3.89
C GLU A 115 -2.96 -7.08 -4.17
N HIS A 116 -3.96 -6.53 -4.89
CA HIS A 116 -5.14 -7.28 -5.32
C HIS A 116 -4.77 -8.37 -6.34
N GLY A 117 -3.93 -8.05 -7.33
CA GLY A 117 -3.39 -9.02 -8.27
C GLY A 117 -2.59 -10.13 -7.59
N ASN A 118 -1.77 -9.76 -6.62
CA ASN A 118 -0.99 -10.68 -5.81
C ASN A 118 -1.87 -11.59 -4.95
N LEU A 119 -2.92 -11.04 -4.34
CA LEU A 119 -3.91 -11.82 -3.58
C LEU A 119 -4.61 -12.85 -4.49
N MET A 120 -5.11 -12.43 -5.65
CA MET A 120 -5.73 -13.33 -6.62
C MET A 120 -4.78 -14.45 -7.05
N PHE A 121 -3.51 -14.11 -7.30
CA PHE A 121 -2.48 -15.02 -7.79
C PHE A 121 -1.97 -15.99 -6.72
N GLN A 122 -1.65 -15.52 -5.51
CA GLN A 122 -0.96 -16.30 -4.47
C GLN A 122 -1.84 -16.71 -3.29
N GLY A 123 -3.05 -16.19 -3.14
CA GLY A 123 -3.81 -16.24 -1.87
C GLY A 123 -4.16 -17.63 -1.34
N LYS A 124 -3.88 -18.71 -2.09
CA LYS A 124 -3.98 -20.10 -1.62
C LYS A 124 -2.79 -20.58 -0.77
N SER A 125 -1.60 -19.98 -0.87
CA SER A 125 -0.37 -20.60 -0.32
C SER A 125 -0.08 -20.28 1.14
N ASN A 126 -0.49 -19.13 1.68
CA ASN A 126 -0.23 -18.74 3.07
C ASN A 126 -1.42 -18.12 3.82
N LEU A 127 -2.37 -17.46 3.13
CA LEU A 127 -3.49 -16.79 3.81
C LEU A 127 -4.40 -17.79 4.51
N PHE A 128 -4.71 -18.92 3.84
CA PHE A 128 -5.64 -19.97 4.30
C PHE A 128 -5.34 -20.60 5.66
N TYR A 129 -4.08 -20.58 6.08
CA TYR A 129 -3.63 -21.22 7.32
C TYR A 129 -3.87 -20.34 8.56
N TYR A 130 -3.99 -19.02 8.39
CA TYR A 130 -4.12 -18.03 9.47
C TYR A 130 -5.51 -17.37 9.53
N ILE A 131 -6.45 -17.81 8.70
CA ILE A 131 -7.78 -17.21 8.58
C ILE A 131 -8.60 -17.48 9.86
N LYS A 132 -8.79 -16.43 10.67
CA LYS A 132 -9.85 -16.32 11.67
C LYS A 132 -11.23 -15.96 11.05
N SER A 133 -11.20 -15.48 9.80
CA SER A 133 -12.30 -14.97 8.97
C SER A 133 -13.01 -16.04 8.12
N ASP A 134 -14.02 -15.63 7.36
CA ASP A 134 -14.81 -16.49 6.47
C ASP A 134 -14.03 -16.90 5.22
N LYS A 135 -13.54 -18.15 5.22
CA LYS A 135 -12.76 -18.75 4.13
C LYS A 135 -13.53 -18.80 2.80
N GLU A 136 -14.86 -18.96 2.86
CA GLU A 136 -15.70 -19.01 1.67
C GLU A 136 -15.84 -17.61 1.07
N ALA A 137 -16.04 -16.60 1.92
CA ALA A 137 -16.15 -15.22 1.48
C ALA A 137 -14.84 -14.70 0.84
N LEU A 138 -13.68 -15.12 1.34
CA LEU A 138 -12.39 -14.77 0.74
C LEU A 138 -12.18 -15.44 -0.63
N ALA A 139 -12.68 -16.66 -0.83
CA ALA A 139 -12.43 -17.43 -2.05
C ALA A 139 -12.88 -16.71 -3.34
N LYS A 140 -13.86 -15.80 -3.25
CA LYS A 140 -14.32 -14.99 -4.39
C LYS A 140 -13.28 -14.01 -4.92
N TYR A 141 -12.26 -13.68 -4.13
CA TYR A 141 -11.14 -12.81 -4.51
C TYR A 141 -9.90 -13.61 -4.94
N ILE A 142 -10.01 -14.94 -5.07
CA ILE A 142 -8.89 -15.80 -5.42
C ILE A 142 -9.16 -16.44 -6.78
N ASP A 143 -8.49 -15.91 -7.80
CA ASP A 143 -8.40 -16.53 -9.12
C ASP A 143 -6.95 -16.50 -9.59
N PHE A 144 -6.29 -17.65 -9.59
CA PHE A 144 -4.90 -17.76 -10.00
C PHE A 144 -4.67 -17.27 -11.43
N LYS A 145 -5.55 -17.66 -12.36
CA LYS A 145 -5.36 -17.38 -13.79
C LYS A 145 -5.58 -15.90 -14.06
N GLU A 146 -6.65 -15.34 -13.48
CA GLU A 146 -6.91 -13.90 -13.63
C GLU A 146 -5.86 -13.08 -12.88
N GLY A 147 -5.45 -13.49 -11.67
CA GLY A 147 -4.37 -12.84 -10.91
C GLY A 147 -3.04 -12.80 -11.67
N LEU A 148 -2.63 -13.91 -12.29
CA LEU A 148 -1.44 -13.95 -13.14
C LEU A 148 -1.56 -12.98 -14.34
N LYS A 149 -2.70 -12.99 -15.02
CA LYS A 149 -2.96 -12.09 -16.15
C LYS A 149 -2.99 -10.62 -15.71
N TYR A 150 -3.57 -10.34 -14.55
CA TYR A 150 -3.68 -9.02 -13.98
C TYR A 150 -2.31 -8.46 -13.59
N LEU A 151 -1.48 -9.25 -12.90
CA LEU A 151 -0.10 -8.87 -12.59
C LEU A 151 0.75 -8.68 -13.85
N LYS A 152 0.57 -9.51 -14.89
CA LYS A 152 1.24 -9.32 -16.18
C LYS A 152 0.87 -7.99 -16.84
N LYS A 153 -0.39 -7.59 -16.77
CA LYS A 153 -0.86 -6.28 -17.25
C LYS A 153 -0.19 -5.15 -16.46
N ILE A 154 -0.23 -5.18 -15.14
CA ILE A 154 0.36 -4.12 -14.29
C ILE A 154 1.89 -4.04 -14.50
N SER A 155 2.56 -5.19 -14.62
CA SER A 155 3.97 -5.24 -15.00
C SER A 155 4.21 -4.64 -16.40
N SER A 156 3.31 -4.86 -17.37
CA SER A 156 3.39 -4.26 -18.71
C SER A 156 3.28 -2.73 -18.71
N GLU A 157 2.62 -2.17 -17.70
CA GLU A 157 2.48 -0.72 -17.48
C GLU A 157 3.70 -0.12 -16.76
N GLY A 158 4.75 -0.91 -16.52
CA GLY A 158 6.01 -0.44 -15.94
C GLY A 158 6.07 -0.52 -14.41
N VAL A 159 5.03 -1.04 -13.75
CA VAL A 159 5.02 -1.12 -12.29
C VAL A 159 6.00 -2.19 -11.82
N SER A 160 7.11 -1.72 -11.24
CA SER A 160 8.26 -2.51 -10.82
C SER A 160 7.88 -3.58 -9.78
N GLU A 161 6.95 -3.29 -8.86
CA GLU A 161 6.45 -4.26 -7.87
C GLU A 161 5.78 -5.49 -8.50
N ALA A 162 4.94 -5.30 -9.52
CA ALA A 162 4.30 -6.42 -10.21
C ALA A 162 5.32 -7.29 -10.96
N SER A 163 6.33 -6.66 -11.56
CA SER A 163 7.45 -7.36 -12.20
C SER A 163 8.26 -8.17 -11.18
N PHE A 164 8.53 -7.62 -10.00
CA PHE A 164 9.19 -8.34 -8.92
C PHE A 164 8.41 -9.58 -8.48
N ILE A 165 7.10 -9.45 -8.26
CA ILE A 165 6.22 -10.57 -7.86
C ILE A 165 6.26 -11.69 -8.91
N LEU A 166 6.15 -11.35 -10.19
CA LEU A 166 6.22 -12.32 -11.29
C LEU A 166 7.59 -12.99 -11.37
N GLY A 167 8.67 -12.21 -11.25
CA GLY A 167 10.04 -12.73 -11.25
C GLY A 167 10.27 -13.73 -10.14
N LYS A 168 9.86 -13.38 -8.91
CA LYS A 168 9.92 -14.27 -7.75
C LYS A 168 9.09 -15.54 -7.94
N ALA A 169 7.88 -15.43 -8.49
CA ALA A 169 7.02 -16.58 -8.73
C ALA A 169 7.65 -17.59 -9.70
N TYR A 170 8.22 -17.11 -10.81
CA TYR A 170 8.95 -17.95 -11.78
C TYR A 170 10.28 -18.48 -11.22
N PHE A 171 10.96 -17.73 -10.33
CA PHE A 171 12.19 -18.20 -9.67
C PHE A 171 11.92 -19.35 -8.69
N GLU A 172 10.89 -19.19 -7.85
CA GLU A 172 10.59 -20.14 -6.78
C GLU A 172 9.87 -21.39 -7.26
N GLY A 173 9.04 -21.28 -8.30
CA GLY A 173 8.31 -22.44 -8.82
C GLY A 173 7.13 -22.93 -7.96
N LYS A 174 6.74 -22.19 -6.92
CA LYS A 174 5.75 -22.63 -5.92
C LYS A 174 4.31 -22.48 -6.39
N THR A 175 4.01 -21.36 -7.05
CA THR A 175 2.67 -21.00 -7.54
C THR A 175 2.53 -21.18 -9.04
N ILE A 176 3.61 -21.00 -9.79
CA ILE A 176 3.72 -21.25 -11.22
C ILE A 176 4.94 -22.14 -11.48
N GLU A 177 4.98 -22.86 -12.59
CA GLU A 177 6.14 -23.66 -12.97
C GLU A 177 7.42 -22.82 -12.99
N LYS A 178 8.48 -23.34 -12.37
CA LYS A 178 9.77 -22.65 -12.29
C LYS A 178 10.32 -22.40 -13.69
N ASN A 179 10.72 -21.17 -13.97
CA ASN A 179 11.35 -20.79 -15.23
C ASN A 179 12.37 -19.67 -14.99
N ASN A 180 13.65 -20.03 -15.00
CA ASN A 180 14.75 -19.10 -14.72
C ASN A 180 14.87 -17.97 -15.76
N ASP A 181 14.58 -18.25 -17.03
CA ASP A 181 14.65 -17.25 -18.09
C ASP A 181 13.55 -16.19 -17.93
N MET A 182 12.32 -16.63 -17.66
CA MET A 182 11.20 -15.73 -17.36
C MET A 182 11.46 -14.95 -16.07
N ALA A 183 11.97 -15.59 -15.03
CA ALA A 183 12.35 -14.91 -13.79
C ALA A 183 13.38 -13.80 -14.07
N ARG A 184 14.44 -14.10 -14.84
CA ARG A 184 15.46 -13.12 -15.24
C ARG A 184 14.86 -11.96 -16.02
N GLN A 185 13.94 -12.22 -16.95
CA GLN A 185 13.27 -11.18 -17.73
C GLN A 185 12.46 -10.23 -16.82
N TYR A 186 11.64 -10.78 -15.92
CA TYR A 186 10.83 -9.97 -15.00
C TYR A 186 11.67 -9.22 -13.97
N PHE A 187 12.77 -9.80 -13.48
CA PHE A 187 13.71 -9.11 -12.61
C PHE A 187 14.42 -7.96 -13.30
N LYS A 188 14.86 -8.15 -14.55
CA LYS A 188 15.41 -7.03 -15.35
C LYS A 188 14.38 -5.92 -15.51
N LYS A 189 13.14 -6.28 -15.83
CA LYS A 189 12.02 -5.32 -15.94
C LYS A 189 11.73 -4.57 -14.65
N CYS A 190 11.85 -5.23 -13.50
CA CYS A 190 11.71 -4.59 -12.19
C CYS A 190 12.73 -3.45 -11.99
N LEU A 191 13.91 -3.53 -12.61
CA LEU A 191 14.98 -2.54 -12.45
C LEU A 191 14.91 -1.38 -13.46
N GLU A 192 14.04 -1.46 -14.47
CA GLU A 192 13.91 -0.42 -15.50
C GLU A 192 13.38 0.91 -14.94
N ASP A 193 12.68 0.88 -13.79
CA ASP A 193 12.06 2.03 -13.14
C ASP A 193 13.03 2.79 -12.19
N ASN A 194 14.30 2.37 -12.09
CA ASN A 194 15.28 2.94 -11.14
C ASN A 194 14.79 3.00 -9.66
N ASP A 195 13.83 2.17 -9.25
CA ASP A 195 13.45 2.01 -7.85
C ASP A 195 14.59 1.31 -7.09
N PHE A 196 15.48 2.13 -6.53
CA PHE A 196 16.69 1.68 -5.83
C PHE A 196 16.39 0.74 -4.66
N ASN A 197 15.18 0.78 -4.08
CA ASN A 197 14.82 -0.06 -2.94
C ASN A 197 14.81 -1.56 -3.26
N LYS A 198 14.59 -1.91 -4.53
CA LYS A 198 14.55 -3.31 -4.99
C LYS A 198 15.84 -3.76 -5.66
N PHE A 199 16.79 -2.84 -5.90
CA PHE A 199 17.98 -3.14 -6.67
C PHE A 199 18.77 -4.30 -6.07
N ASP A 200 19.18 -4.17 -4.80
CA ASP A 200 20.01 -5.17 -4.12
C ASP A 200 19.32 -6.53 -4.07
N ILE A 201 18.04 -6.55 -3.67
CA ILE A 201 17.25 -7.79 -3.56
C ILE A 201 17.13 -8.47 -4.93
N VAL A 202 16.86 -7.71 -5.99
CA VAL A 202 16.74 -8.26 -7.35
C VAL A 202 18.08 -8.77 -7.86
N GLN A 203 19.19 -8.07 -7.58
CA GLN A 203 20.53 -8.56 -7.94
C GLN A 203 20.83 -9.91 -7.28
N GLU A 204 20.49 -10.08 -5.99
CA GLU A 204 20.67 -11.36 -5.32
C GLU A 204 19.91 -12.51 -6.00
N TYR A 205 18.71 -12.26 -6.53
CA TYR A 205 17.98 -13.28 -7.30
C TYR A 205 18.62 -13.53 -8.66
N LEU A 206 19.09 -12.48 -9.34
CA LEU A 206 19.75 -12.59 -10.64
C LEU A 206 21.06 -13.38 -10.59
N GLU A 207 21.78 -13.31 -9.47
CA GLU A 207 22.99 -14.11 -9.19
C GLU A 207 22.69 -15.59 -8.94
N LYS A 208 21.51 -15.92 -8.44
CA LYS A 208 21.06 -17.29 -8.13
C LYS A 208 20.42 -18.00 -9.34
N LEU A 209 20.16 -17.27 -10.43
CA LEU A 209 19.51 -17.73 -11.65
C LEU A 209 20.48 -18.29 -12.67
#